data_AF-A0A934BHM9-F1
#
_entry.id   AF-A0A934BHM9-F1
#
_cell.length_a   1.000
_cell.length_b   1.000
_cell.length_c   1.000
_cell.angle_alpha   90.00
_cell.angle_beta   90.00
_cell.angle_gamma   90.00
#
_symmetry.space_group_name_H-M   'P 1'
#
loop_
_entity.id
_entity.type
_entity.pdbx_description
1 polymer ?
#
loop_
_entity_poly.entity_id
_entity_poly.type
_entity_poly.pdbx_seq_one_letter_code
_entity_poly.pdbx_strand_id
1 'polypeptide(L)'
;MIDKIRISVKEGMKRVKWIAMFLAERTRAETEIGKLMFESSKLESKVEKLYIDIGKRTVELQEKGEKSVLNDFIVQQAIAEIKDLRDAIDDYKKQARELSNIQE
;
A
#
# COMPACT_ATOMS: atom_id res chain seq x y z
N MET A 1 -23.51 -23.48 45.61
CA MET A 1 -24.02 -22.62 44.51
C MET A 1 -23.04 -21.52 44.12
N ILE A 2 -22.41 -20.85 45.10
CA ILE A 2 -21.38 -19.81 44.88
C ILE A 2 -20.20 -20.31 44.03
N ASP A 3 -19.71 -21.53 44.24
CA ASP A 3 -18.59 -22.07 43.43
C ASP A 3 -18.95 -22.30 41.97
N LYS A 4 -20.18 -22.73 41.67
CA LYS A 4 -20.67 -22.86 40.30
C LYS A 4 -20.72 -21.50 39.60
N ILE A 5 -21.23 -20.47 40.29
CA ILE A 5 -21.27 -19.09 39.77
C ILE A 5 -19.85 -18.56 39.51
N ARG A 6 -18.92 -18.78 40.45
CA ARG A 6 -17.51 -18.36 40.31
C ARG A 6 -16.82 -19.02 39.11
N ILE A 7 -17.07 -20.32 38.88
CA ILE A 7 -16.55 -21.05 37.72
C ILE A 7 -17.12 -20.47 36.42
N SER A 8 -18.45 -20.26 36.36
CA SER A 8 -19.12 -19.70 35.18
C SER A 8 -18.61 -18.29 34.82
N VAL A 9 -18.37 -17.43 35.82
CA VAL A 9 -17.81 -16.08 35.61
C VAL A 9 -16.36 -16.16 35.12
N LYS A 10 -15.55 -17.06 35.66
CA LYS A 10 -14.16 -17.26 35.22
C LYS A 10 -14.08 -17.78 33.79
N GLU A 11 -15.00 -18.66 33.40
CA GLU A 11 -15.15 -19.15 32.03
C GLU A 11 -15.67 -18.08 31.07
N GLY A 12 -16.61 -17.24 31.50
CA GLY A 12 -17.07 -16.08 30.75
C GLY A 12 -15.93 -15.08 30.50
N MET A 13 -15.14 -14.77 31.52
CA MET A 13 -13.98 -13.89 31.42
C MET A 13 -12.92 -14.44 30.45
N LYS A 14 -12.67 -15.75 30.48
CA LYS A 14 -11.76 -16.41 29.53
C LYS A 14 -12.26 -16.27 28.09
N ARG A 15 -13.56 -16.46 27.85
CA ARG A 15 -14.16 -16.30 26.51
C ARG A 15 -14.06 -14.86 26.02
N VAL A 16 -14.37 -13.88 26.86
CA VAL A 16 -14.25 -12.46 26.52
C VAL A 16 -12.79 -12.11 26.18
N LYS A 17 -11.82 -12.59 26.97
CA LYS A 17 -10.40 -12.38 26.71
C LYS A 17 -9.97 -12.99 25.37
N TRP A 18 -10.45 -14.20 25.05
CA TRP A 18 -10.16 -14.85 23.78
C TRP A 18 -10.74 -14.08 22.59
N ILE A 19 -11.99 -13.63 22.67
CA ILE A 19 -12.62 -12.81 21.61
C ILE A 19 -11.86 -11.49 21.44
N ALA A 20 -11.49 -10.82 22.53
CA ALA A 20 -10.74 -9.58 22.47
C ALA A 20 -9.36 -9.78 21.83
N MET A 21 -8.68 -10.89 22.16
CA MET A 21 -7.37 -11.23 21.57
C MET A 21 -7.49 -11.53 20.07
N PHE A 22 -8.49 -12.33 19.68
CA PHE A 22 -8.78 -12.63 18.28
C PHE A 22 -9.11 -11.38 17.46
N LEU A 23 -9.96 -10.49 17.97
CA LEU A 23 -10.28 -9.22 17.30
C LEU A 23 -9.06 -8.31 17.19
N ALA A 24 -8.24 -8.21 18.24
CA ALA A 24 -7.03 -7.40 18.22
C ALA A 24 -6.03 -7.88 17.16
N GLU A 25 -5.84 -9.20 17.02
CA GLU A 25 -4.99 -9.78 15.98
C GLU A 25 -5.53 -9.48 14.57
N ARG A 26 -6.83 -9.66 14.36
CA ARG A 26 -7.47 -9.36 13.07
C ARG A 26 -7.36 -7.88 12.69
N THR A 27 -7.72 -6.98 13.58
CA THR A 27 -7.66 -5.53 13.33
C THR A 27 -6.23 -5.07 13.06
N ARG A 28 -5.23 -5.64 13.75
CA ARG A 28 -3.83 -5.31 13.50
C ARG A 28 -3.42 -5.63 12.07
N ALA A 29 -3.75 -6.82 11.60
CA ALA A 29 -3.36 -7.25 10.28
C ALA A 29 -4.16 -6.55 9.16
N GLU A 30 -5.45 -6.26 9.36
CA GLU A 30 -6.22 -5.36 8.47
C GLU A 30 -5.62 -3.94 8.41
N THR A 31 -5.10 -3.42 9.54
CA THR A 31 -4.42 -2.11 9.57
C THR A 31 -3.10 -2.13 8.79
N GLU A 32 -2.33 -3.22 8.89
CA GLU A 32 -1.08 -3.40 8.14
C GLU A 32 -1.34 -3.45 6.63
N ILE A 33 -2.37 -4.19 6.19
CA ILE A 33 -2.84 -4.20 4.80
C ILE A 33 -3.21 -2.78 4.36
N GLY A 34 -4.01 -2.06 5.15
CA GLY A 34 -4.41 -0.69 4.85
C GLY A 34 -3.22 0.26 4.69
N LYS A 35 -2.18 0.13 5.53
CA LYS A 35 -0.93 0.89 5.40
C LYS A 35 -0.20 0.61 4.09
N LEU A 36 -0.06 -0.65 3.71
CA LEU A 36 0.60 -1.04 2.46
C LEU A 36 -0.15 -0.47 1.24
N MET A 37 -1.48 -0.54 1.25
CA MET A 37 -2.31 0.05 0.19
C MET A 37 -2.19 1.58 0.13
N PHE A 38 -2.12 2.24 1.30
CA PHE A 38 -1.92 3.69 1.36
C PHE A 38 -0.57 4.12 0.78
N GLU A 39 0.52 3.44 1.14
CA GLU A 39 1.85 3.73 0.57
C GLU A 39 1.89 3.47 -0.93
N SER A 40 1.28 2.37 -1.40
CA SER A 40 1.10 2.12 -2.84
C SER A 40 0.40 3.28 -3.54
N SER A 41 -0.73 3.76 -3.01
CA SER A 41 -1.50 4.86 -3.62
C SER A 41 -0.71 6.18 -3.65
N LYS A 42 0.11 6.43 -2.64
CA LYS A 42 1.02 7.58 -2.61
C LYS A 42 2.08 7.51 -3.70
N LEU A 43 2.62 6.32 -3.98
CA LEU A 43 3.55 6.12 -5.09
C LEU A 43 2.86 6.26 -6.45
N GLU A 44 1.64 5.75 -6.61
CA GLU A 44 0.83 5.94 -7.82
C GLU A 44 0.62 7.44 -8.12
N SER A 45 0.33 8.24 -7.09
CA SER A 45 0.21 9.69 -7.21
C SER A 45 1.52 10.37 -7.65
N LYS A 46 2.69 9.81 -7.31
CA LYS A 46 3.98 10.32 -7.80
C LYS A 46 4.19 9.97 -9.27
N VAL A 47 3.84 8.75 -9.67
CA VAL A 47 3.90 8.30 -11.07
C VAL A 47 3.04 9.21 -11.96
N GLU A 48 1.83 9.56 -11.52
CA GLU A 48 0.95 10.47 -12.26
C GLU A 48 1.59 11.86 -12.47
N LYS A 49 2.24 12.40 -11.44
CA LYS A 49 2.98 13.67 -11.55
C LYS A 49 4.12 13.58 -12.56
N LEU A 50 4.89 12.49 -12.54
CA LEU A 50 5.97 12.27 -13.51
C LEU A 50 5.43 12.19 -14.94
N TYR A 51 4.27 11.57 -15.17
CA TYR A 51 3.63 11.60 -16.50
C TYR A 51 3.24 13.00 -16.94
N ILE A 52 2.66 13.79 -16.03
CA ILE A 52 2.32 15.19 -16.31
C ILE A 52 3.58 15.98 -16.66
N ASP A 53 4.67 15.79 -15.92
CA ASP A 53 5.91 16.53 -16.15
C ASP A 53 6.61 16.12 -17.45
N ILE A 54 6.60 14.82 -17.80
CA ILE A 54 7.03 14.35 -19.13
C ILE A 54 6.17 14.99 -20.23
N GLY A 55 4.85 15.06 -20.03
CA GLY A 55 3.93 15.69 -20.98
C GLY A 55 4.25 17.17 -21.19
N LYS A 56 4.47 17.94 -20.12
CA LYS A 56 4.92 19.34 -20.21
C LYS A 56 6.24 19.44 -20.96
N ARG A 57 7.22 18.62 -20.59
CA ARG A 57 8.55 18.63 -21.20
C ARG A 57 8.50 18.31 -22.69
N THR A 58 7.63 17.40 -23.09
CA THR A 58 7.38 17.04 -24.49
C THR A 58 6.93 18.25 -25.29
N VAL A 59 5.97 19.03 -24.77
CA VAL A 59 5.48 20.25 -25.42
C VAL A 59 6.58 21.31 -25.51
N GLU A 60 7.34 21.54 -24.42
CA GLU A 60 8.47 22.50 -24.42
C GLU A 60 9.53 22.16 -25.47
N LEU A 61 9.84 20.86 -25.64
CA LEU A 61 10.83 20.39 -26.61
C LEU A 61 10.32 20.57 -28.04
N GLN A 62 9.04 20.29 -28.27
CA GLN A 62 8.39 20.53 -29.56
C GLN A 62 8.45 22.02 -29.95
N GLU A 63 8.14 22.93 -29.01
CA GLU A 63 8.20 24.38 -29.24
C GLU A 63 9.62 24.86 -29.58
N LYS A 64 10.65 24.19 -29.05
CA LYS A 64 12.06 24.46 -29.35
C LYS A 64 12.54 23.85 -30.66
N GLY A 65 11.69 23.12 -31.38
CA GLY A 65 12.04 22.44 -32.63
C GLY A 65 12.83 21.14 -32.42
N GLU A 66 12.89 20.62 -31.20
CA GLU A 66 13.58 19.37 -30.88
C GLU A 66 12.75 18.19 -31.39
N LYS A 67 13.39 17.27 -32.12
CA LYS A 67 12.68 16.16 -32.78
C LYS A 67 12.62 14.88 -31.95
N SER A 68 13.48 14.75 -30.94
CA SER A 68 13.61 13.53 -30.16
C SER A 68 13.40 13.76 -28.67
N VAL A 69 12.15 13.64 -28.24
CA VAL A 69 11.75 13.79 -26.83
C VAL A 69 12.33 12.68 -25.96
N LEU A 70 12.45 11.47 -26.49
CA LEU A 70 13.00 10.32 -25.75
C LEU A 70 14.52 10.38 -25.52
N ASN A 71 15.21 11.30 -26.20
CA ASN A 71 16.64 11.56 -25.95
C ASN A 71 16.85 12.66 -24.91
N ASP A 72 15.80 13.38 -24.50
CA ASP A 72 15.91 14.37 -23.45
C ASP A 72 16.20 13.67 -22.11
N PHE A 73 17.27 14.13 -21.46
CA PHE A 73 17.76 13.54 -20.22
C PHE A 73 16.69 13.55 -19.10
N ILE A 74 15.89 14.62 -19.01
CA ILE A 74 14.84 14.75 -17.99
C ILE A 74 13.75 13.72 -18.25
N VAL A 75 13.36 13.52 -19.51
CA VAL A 75 12.39 12.48 -19.91
C VAL A 75 12.93 11.09 -19.59
N GLN A 76 14.19 10.79 -19.93
CA GLN A 76 14.80 9.49 -19.63
C GLN A 76 14.88 9.21 -18.12
N GLN A 77 15.26 10.22 -17.33
CA GLN A 77 15.32 10.12 -15.89
C GLN A 77 13.92 9.85 -15.29
N ALA A 78 12.91 10.59 -15.74
CA ALA A 78 11.54 10.40 -15.29
C ALA A 78 10.98 9.01 -15.66
N ILE A 79 11.32 8.49 -16.84
CA ILE A 79 10.95 7.13 -17.25
C ILE A 79 11.61 6.07 -16.34
N ALA A 80 12.90 6.24 -16.02
CA ALA A 80 13.59 5.34 -15.10
C ALA A 80 12.95 5.37 -13.70
N GLU A 81 12.65 6.56 -13.19
CA GLU A 81 11.99 6.71 -11.89
C GLU A 81 10.58 6.11 -11.88
N ILE A 82 9.80 6.28 -12.95
CA ILE A 82 8.48 5.63 -13.09
C ILE A 82 8.61 4.12 -13.00
N LYS A 83 9.65 3.53 -13.61
CA LYS A 83 9.88 2.09 -13.56
C LYS A 83 10.14 1.64 -12.12
N ASP A 84 11.07 2.30 -11.43
CA ASP A 84 11.42 1.96 -10.04
C ASP A 84 10.20 2.12 -9.10
N LEU A 85 9.39 3.17 -9.30
CA LEU A 85 8.17 3.40 -8.55
C LEU A 85 7.11 2.32 -8.81
N ARG A 86 6.98 1.86 -10.05
CA ARG A 86 6.05 0.78 -10.41
C ARG A 86 6.46 -0.55 -9.77
N ASP A 87 7.75 -0.87 -9.80
CA ASP A 87 8.27 -2.09 -9.15
C ASP A 87 7.99 -2.04 -7.63
N ALA A 88 8.15 -0.87 -6.99
CA ALA A 88 7.81 -0.69 -5.58
C ALA A 88 6.30 -0.78 -5.30
N ILE A 89 5.45 -0.23 -6.17
CA ILE A 89 3.97 -0.34 -6.07
C ILE A 89 3.55 -1.81 -6.13
N ASP A 90 4.10 -2.56 -7.07
CA ASP A 90 3.77 -3.97 -7.24
C ASP A 90 4.22 -4.80 -6.04
N ASP A 91 5.36 -4.47 -5.42
CA ASP A 91 5.81 -5.10 -4.19
C ASP A 91 4.85 -4.81 -3.01
N TYR A 92 4.43 -3.55 -2.81
CA TYR A 92 3.44 -3.22 -1.77
C TYR A 92 2.11 -3.95 -1.99
N LYS A 93 1.63 -4.01 -3.22
CA LYS A 93 0.39 -4.74 -3.58
C LYS A 93 0.53 -6.23 -3.34
N LYS A 94 1.71 -6.80 -3.64
CA LYS A 94 2.00 -8.22 -3.39
C LYS A 94 2.02 -8.52 -1.90
N GLN A 95 2.73 -7.73 -1.10
CA GLN A 95 2.75 -7.88 0.35
C GLN A 95 1.34 -7.78 0.97
N ALA A 96 0.52 -6.84 0.49
CA ALA A 96 -0.87 -6.71 0.94
C ALA A 96 -1.72 -7.95 0.62
N ARG A 97 -1.56 -8.53 -0.58
CA ARG A 97 -2.24 -9.77 -0.98
C ARG A 97 -1.78 -10.97 -0.17
N GLU A 98 -0.49 -11.08 0.11
CA GLU A 98 0.06 -12.16 0.95
C GLU A 98 -0.52 -12.11 2.37
N LEU A 99 -0.61 -10.91 2.97
CA LEU A 99 -1.25 -10.73 4.27
C LEU A 99 -2.76 -11.06 4.24
N SER A 100 -3.45 -10.75 3.13
CA SER A 100 -4.86 -11.11 2.97
C SER A 100 -5.05 -12.63 2.88
N ASN A 101 -4.18 -13.33 2.15
CA ASN A 101 -4.28 -14.78 1.95
C ASN A 101 -3.91 -15.60 3.19
N ILE A 102 -3.09 -15.04 4.11
CA ILE A 102 -2.79 -15.68 5.40
C ILE A 102 -4.00 -15.64 6.35
N GLN A 103 -4.99 -14.79 6.08
CA GLN A 103 -6.18 -14.61 6.93
C GLN A 103 -7.42 -15.40 6.50
N GLU A 104 -7.47 -15.92 5.26
CA GLU A 104 -8.51 -16.84 4.77
C GLU A 104 -8.23 -18.29 5.21
#